data_AF-A0A1E3W7D8-F1
#
_entry.id   AF-A0A1E3W7D8-F1
#
_cell.length_a   1.000
_cell.length_b   1.000
_cell.length_c   1.000
_cell.angle_alpha   90.00
_cell.angle_beta   90.00
_cell.angle_gamma   90.00
#
_symmetry.space_group_name_H-M   'P 1'
#
loop_
_entity.id
_entity.type
_entity.pdbx_description
1 polymer ?
#
loop_
_entity_poly.entity_id
_entity_poly.type
_entity_poly.pdbx_seq_one_letter_code
_entity_poly.pdbx_strand_id
1 'polypeptide(L)'
;MFTVRLRPVFAFILLCFAAQPALAVPAPMSDTELMEKSDLVTLVRVLSVTCTSITKDEKTGQDLPGYLAKLEIVEVKKGDMKPGEVVLVTWRALPEGIIGGWSVAYYPGEEVWTHLTKRSGGVTYATTWWNAKGTPIKEPETTDLPPGIGQTSAMRGKP
;
A
#
# COMPACT_ATOMS: atom_id res chain seq x y z
N MET A 1 -61.98 32.64 33.69
CA MET A 1 -61.82 32.48 32.22
C MET A 1 -60.35 32.78 31.92
N PHE A 2 -59.51 31.75 31.84
CA PHE A 2 -58.06 31.89 31.65
C PHE A 2 -57.71 31.59 30.18
N THR A 3 -57.23 32.59 29.46
CA THR A 3 -56.81 32.49 28.07
C THR A 3 -55.32 32.20 28.03
N VAL A 4 -54.93 30.93 27.83
CA VAL A 4 -53.53 30.54 27.65
C VAL A 4 -53.20 30.59 26.15
N ARG A 5 -52.39 31.57 25.74
CA ARG A 5 -51.71 31.56 24.44
C ARG A 5 -50.47 30.68 24.55
N LEU A 6 -50.43 29.56 23.83
CA LEU A 6 -49.21 28.77 23.64
C LEU A 6 -48.61 29.05 22.25
N ARG A 7 -47.38 29.55 22.31
CA ARG A 7 -46.49 29.94 21.19
C ARG A 7 -46.05 28.72 20.37
N PRO A 8 -45.65 28.92 19.10
CA PRO A 8 -45.17 27.84 18.23
C PRO A 8 -43.82 27.32 18.75
N VAL A 9 -43.75 26.01 18.99
CA VAL A 9 -42.53 25.31 19.39
C VAL A 9 -41.64 25.19 18.16
N PHE A 10 -40.57 25.99 18.13
CA PHE A 10 -39.45 25.85 17.20
C PHE A 10 -38.76 24.51 17.49
N ALA A 11 -38.99 23.50 16.65
CA ALA A 11 -38.26 22.24 16.69
C ALA A 11 -36.89 22.42 16.01
N PHE A 12 -35.89 22.81 16.78
CA PHE A 12 -34.48 22.81 16.36
C PHE A 12 -33.99 21.34 16.44
N ILE A 13 -34.14 20.58 15.36
CA ILE A 13 -33.52 19.26 15.25
C ILE A 13 -32.02 19.46 15.10
N LEU A 14 -31.31 19.27 16.22
CA LEU A 14 -29.86 19.25 16.31
C LEU A 14 -29.35 18.00 15.56
N LEU A 15 -29.15 18.13 14.25
CA LEU A 15 -28.46 17.13 13.44
C LEU A 15 -26.96 17.22 13.72
N CYS A 16 -26.55 16.75 14.90
CA CYS A 16 -25.15 16.43 15.17
C CYS A 16 -24.79 15.18 14.36
N PHE A 17 -24.50 15.37 13.07
CA PHE A 17 -23.69 14.43 12.31
C PHE A 17 -22.37 14.28 13.08
N ALA A 18 -22.23 13.17 13.79
CA ALA A 18 -20.93 12.70 14.23
C ALA A 18 -20.12 12.36 12.97
N ALA A 19 -19.47 13.37 12.40
CA ALA A 19 -18.46 13.17 11.38
C ALA A 19 -17.33 12.39 12.06
N GLN A 20 -17.35 11.07 11.89
CA GLN A 20 -16.20 10.24 12.23
C GLN A 20 -15.02 10.82 11.43
N PRO A 21 -13.82 10.98 12.05
CA PRO A 21 -12.67 11.46 11.32
C PRO A 21 -12.37 10.43 10.24
N ALA A 22 -12.70 10.76 8.99
CA ALA A 22 -12.14 10.09 7.85
C ALA A 22 -10.63 10.30 7.97
N LEU A 23 -9.90 9.22 8.29
CA LEU A 23 -8.45 9.23 8.22
C LEU A 23 -8.09 9.40 6.75
N ALA A 24 -7.94 10.65 6.34
CA ALA A 24 -7.58 11.01 4.97
C ALA A 24 -6.18 10.45 4.68
N VAL A 25 -6.03 9.88 3.48
CA VAL A 25 -4.71 9.61 2.91
C VAL A 25 -3.93 10.93 2.96
N PRO A 26 -2.66 10.94 3.38
CA PRO A 26 -1.91 12.18 3.37
C PRO A 26 -1.73 12.64 1.91
N ALA A 27 -1.34 13.89 1.75
CA ALA A 27 -0.93 14.40 0.46
C ALA A 27 0.14 13.49 -0.19
N PRO A 28 0.11 13.33 -1.53
CA PRO A 28 1.18 12.64 -2.23
C PRO A 28 2.50 13.36 -1.97
N MET A 29 3.57 12.59 -1.81
CA MET A 29 4.91 13.13 -1.75
C MET A 29 5.34 13.62 -3.13
N SER A 30 6.08 14.72 -3.23
CA SER A 30 6.58 15.19 -4.54
C SER A 30 7.63 14.24 -5.11
N ASP A 31 7.79 14.21 -6.44
CA ASP A 31 8.80 13.37 -7.10
C ASP A 31 10.23 13.66 -6.61
N THR A 32 10.55 14.94 -6.37
CA THR A 32 11.85 15.36 -5.83
C THR A 32 12.05 14.77 -4.43
N GLU A 33 11.05 14.87 -3.56
CA GLU A 33 11.13 14.37 -2.20
C GLU A 33 11.19 12.83 -2.15
N LEU A 34 10.43 12.15 -3.02
CA LEU A 34 10.53 10.70 -3.21
C LEU A 34 11.92 10.30 -3.68
N MET A 35 12.50 11.03 -4.63
CA MET A 35 13.86 10.79 -5.12
C MET A 35 14.90 10.96 -4.02
N GLU A 36 14.79 12.02 -3.21
CA GLU A 36 15.73 12.29 -2.10
C GLU A 36 15.68 11.21 -1.03
N LYS A 37 14.48 10.80 -0.61
CA LYS A 37 14.26 9.85 0.50
C LYS A 37 14.46 8.38 0.14
N SER A 38 14.52 8.04 -1.14
CA SER A 38 14.72 6.65 -1.58
C SER A 38 16.19 6.26 -1.59
N ASP A 39 16.51 5.05 -1.16
CA ASP A 39 17.85 4.48 -1.36
C ASP A 39 18.03 3.89 -2.77
N LEU A 40 16.92 3.47 -3.38
CA LEU A 40 16.87 2.83 -4.69
C LEU A 40 15.65 3.35 -5.46
N VAL A 41 15.86 3.82 -6.69
CA VAL A 41 14.80 4.19 -7.63
C VAL A 41 15.03 3.44 -8.92
N THR A 42 14.08 2.59 -9.29
CA THR A 42 14.30 1.56 -10.32
C THR A 42 13.00 1.16 -11.00
N LEU A 43 13.09 0.83 -12.29
CA LEU A 43 12.08 0.06 -12.99
C LEU A 43 12.31 -1.41 -12.66
N VAL A 44 11.26 -2.07 -12.19
CA VAL A 44 11.31 -3.48 -11.80
C VAL A 44 10.29 -4.30 -12.55
N ARG A 45 10.56 -5.60 -12.67
CA ARG A 45 9.59 -6.63 -12.98
C ARG A 45 9.32 -7.47 -11.73
N VAL A 46 8.06 -7.65 -11.35
CA VAL A 46 7.71 -8.49 -10.20
C VAL A 46 7.74 -9.97 -10.60
N LEU A 47 8.73 -10.71 -10.09
CA LEU A 47 8.87 -12.14 -10.40
C LEU A 47 7.92 -13.00 -9.59
N SER A 48 7.80 -12.73 -8.29
CA SER A 48 6.95 -13.52 -7.40
C SER A 48 6.62 -12.76 -6.13
N VAL A 49 5.47 -13.08 -5.55
CA VAL A 49 5.04 -12.61 -4.24
C VAL A 49 4.75 -13.81 -3.35
N THR A 50 5.25 -13.79 -2.12
CA THR A 50 5.05 -14.82 -1.12
C THR A 50 4.41 -14.22 0.12
N CYS A 51 3.36 -14.86 0.67
CA CYS A 51 2.87 -14.51 2.00
C CYS A 51 3.81 -15.14 3.05
N THR A 52 4.42 -14.30 3.88
CA THR A 52 5.44 -14.72 4.85
C THR A 52 4.93 -14.79 6.28
N SER A 53 3.83 -14.09 6.57
CA SER A 53 3.19 -14.10 7.88
C SER A 53 1.73 -13.73 7.77
N ILE A 54 0.95 -14.08 8.78
CA ILE A 54 -0.40 -13.56 8.99
C ILE A 54 -0.44 -13.06 10.43
N THR A 55 -0.73 -11.78 10.61
CA THR A 55 -0.86 -11.17 11.95
C THR A 55 -2.28 -10.69 12.13
N LYS A 56 -2.88 -10.96 13.29
CA LYS A 56 -4.22 -10.45 13.59
C LYS A 56 -4.14 -8.97 13.98
N ASP A 57 -4.97 -8.13 13.37
CA ASP A 57 -5.15 -6.74 13.75
C ASP A 57 -5.86 -6.66 15.10
N GLU A 58 -5.28 -5.95 16.06
CA GLU A 58 -5.81 -5.90 17.43
C GLU A 58 -7.13 -5.14 17.54
N LYS A 59 -7.41 -4.20 16.62
CA LYS A 59 -8.61 -3.35 16.67
C LYS A 59 -9.80 -3.99 15.97
N THR A 60 -9.56 -4.57 14.79
CA THR A 60 -10.59 -5.12 13.91
C THR A 60 -10.71 -6.63 14.02
N GLY A 61 -9.70 -7.32 14.56
CA GLY A 61 -9.62 -8.78 14.61
C GLY A 61 -9.35 -9.43 13.26
N GLN A 62 -9.11 -8.65 12.20
CA GLN A 62 -8.86 -9.14 10.86
C GLN A 62 -7.47 -9.75 10.73
N ASP A 63 -7.35 -10.79 9.89
CA ASP A 63 -6.06 -11.38 9.54
C ASP A 63 -5.37 -10.50 8.50
N LEU A 64 -4.16 -10.02 8.81
CA LEU A 64 -3.33 -9.17 7.97
C LEU A 64 -2.10 -9.93 7.47
N PRO A 65 -2.11 -10.41 6.22
CA PRO A 65 -0.95 -11.02 5.60
C PRO A 65 0.24 -10.05 5.49
N GLY A 66 1.44 -10.54 5.80
CA GLY A 66 2.72 -9.95 5.43
C GLY A 66 3.22 -10.59 4.13
N TYR A 67 3.77 -9.77 3.24
CA TYR A 67 4.23 -10.21 1.93
C TYR A 67 5.71 -9.91 1.71
N LEU A 68 6.35 -10.75 0.90
CA LEU A 68 7.67 -10.54 0.35
C LEU A 68 7.59 -10.73 -1.17
N ALA A 69 7.95 -9.70 -1.93
CA ALA A 69 8.13 -9.79 -3.37
C ALA A 69 9.60 -9.93 -3.75
N LYS A 70 9.85 -10.73 -4.77
CA LYS A 70 11.11 -10.78 -5.52
C LYS A 70 10.94 -9.95 -6.77
N LEU A 71 11.76 -8.92 -6.92
CA LEU A 71 11.69 -7.98 -8.04
C LEU A 71 12.99 -8.08 -8.82
N GLU A 72 12.90 -8.35 -10.12
CA GLU A 72 14.01 -8.23 -11.06
C GLU A 72 14.18 -6.76 -11.43
N ILE A 73 15.40 -6.26 -11.38
CA ILE A 73 15.73 -4.89 -11.77
C ILE A 73 15.85 -4.84 -13.29
N VAL A 74 15.05 -3.99 -13.92
CA VAL A 74 15.07 -3.75 -15.36
C VAL A 74 15.94 -2.54 -15.68
N GLU A 75 15.75 -1.45 -14.93
CA GLU A 75 16.50 -0.20 -15.10
C GLU A 75 16.73 0.46 -13.74
N VAL A 76 17.88 1.12 -13.55
CA VAL A 76 18.21 1.82 -12.30
C VAL A 76 18.41 3.30 -12.57
N LYS A 77 17.69 4.12 -11.81
CA LYS A 77 17.79 5.58 -11.83
C LYS A 77 18.58 6.14 -10.62
N LYS A 78 18.49 5.47 -9.46
CA LYS A 78 19.23 5.79 -8.23
C LYS A 78 19.55 4.51 -7.47
N GLY A 79 20.71 4.42 -6.84
CA GLY A 79 21.13 3.30 -5.99
C GLY A 79 22.18 2.39 -6.66
N ASP A 80 22.80 1.52 -5.87
CA ASP A 80 23.99 0.74 -6.29
C ASP A 80 23.67 -0.63 -6.93
N MET A 81 22.43 -0.84 -7.36
CA MET A 81 22.00 -2.08 -7.99
C MET A 81 22.22 -2.06 -9.51
N LYS A 82 22.18 -3.23 -10.14
CA LYS A 82 22.36 -3.41 -11.59
C LYS A 82 21.16 -4.11 -12.23
N PRO A 83 20.86 -3.82 -13.52
CA PRO A 83 19.90 -4.61 -14.29
C PRO A 83 20.17 -6.12 -14.20
N GLY A 84 19.12 -6.91 -14.02
CA GLY A 84 19.15 -8.35 -13.80
C GLY A 84 19.35 -8.79 -12.34
N GLU A 85 19.71 -7.88 -11.43
CA GLU A 85 19.75 -8.20 -10.00
C GLU A 85 18.35 -8.32 -9.41
N VAL A 86 18.24 -9.06 -8.30
CA VAL A 86 16.97 -9.28 -7.60
C VAL A 86 16.96 -8.52 -6.29
N VAL A 87 15.93 -7.71 -6.08
CA VAL A 87 15.65 -7.02 -4.82
C VAL A 87 14.44 -7.63 -4.13
N LEU A 88 14.48 -7.69 -2.79
CA LEU A 88 13.39 -8.19 -1.97
C LEU A 88 12.63 -7.02 -1.36
N VAL A 89 11.32 -6.95 -1.58
CA VAL A 89 10.46 -5.89 -1.01
C VAL A 89 9.41 -6.50 -0.09
N THR A 90 9.21 -5.89 1.07
CA THR A 90 8.22 -6.35 2.06
C THR A 90 7.18 -5.30 2.41
N TRP A 91 5.93 -5.73 2.49
CA TRP A 91 4.79 -4.92 2.94
C TRP A 91 3.81 -5.77 3.74
N ARG A 92 2.85 -5.12 4.39
CA ARG A 92 1.75 -5.79 5.10
C ARG A 92 0.42 -5.35 4.50
N ALA A 93 -0.54 -6.25 4.43
CA ALA A 93 -1.93 -5.91 4.18
C ALA A 93 -2.43 -4.95 5.26
N LEU A 94 -3.41 -4.13 4.90
CA LEU A 94 -4.09 -3.23 5.81
C LEU A 94 -5.50 -3.74 6.06
N PRO A 95 -6.09 -3.47 7.25
CA PRO A 95 -7.48 -3.80 7.52
C PRO A 95 -8.42 -3.24 6.44
N GLU A 96 -9.45 -4.01 6.12
CA GLU A 96 -10.54 -3.57 5.25
C GLU A 96 -11.22 -2.33 5.83
N GLY A 97 -11.64 -1.41 4.97
CA GLY A 97 -12.29 -0.16 5.37
C GLY A 97 -11.33 0.96 5.78
N ILE A 98 -10.01 0.72 5.80
CA ILE A 98 -9.04 1.82 5.83
C ILE A 98 -9.01 2.48 4.46
N ILE A 99 -9.61 3.67 4.36
CA ILE A 99 -9.46 4.55 3.21
C ILE A 99 -8.03 5.10 3.23
N GLY A 100 -7.32 5.03 2.10
CA GLY A 100 -5.96 5.56 2.01
C GLY A 100 -4.86 4.61 2.44
N GLY A 101 -4.91 3.38 1.96
CA GLY A 101 -3.88 2.41 2.24
C GLY A 101 -2.48 2.93 1.92
N TRP A 102 -1.66 3.08 2.95
CA TRP A 102 -0.24 3.42 2.85
C TRP A 102 0.60 2.30 2.22
N SER A 103 0.04 1.09 2.23
CA SER A 103 0.71 -0.10 1.77
C SER A 103 0.72 -0.13 0.26
N VAL A 104 1.92 -0.28 -0.30
CA VAL A 104 2.10 -0.41 -1.74
C VAL A 104 2.26 -1.89 -2.05
N ALA A 105 1.24 -2.46 -2.68
CA ALA A 105 1.27 -3.85 -3.11
C ALA A 105 2.03 -4.01 -4.43
N TYR A 106 2.75 -5.12 -4.53
CA TYR A 106 3.34 -5.60 -5.77
C TYR A 106 2.63 -6.86 -6.23
N TYR A 107 2.51 -7.02 -7.54
CA TYR A 107 1.72 -8.09 -8.16
C TYR A 107 2.53 -8.82 -9.23
N PRO A 108 2.51 -10.16 -9.29
CA PRO A 108 3.32 -10.90 -10.24
C PRO A 108 3.11 -10.47 -11.70
N GLY A 109 4.21 -10.32 -12.43
CA GLY A 109 4.23 -10.02 -13.86
C GLY A 109 4.14 -8.54 -14.23
N GLU A 110 3.85 -7.65 -13.26
CA GLU A 110 3.83 -6.20 -13.51
C GLU A 110 5.25 -5.66 -13.70
N GLU A 111 5.37 -4.62 -14.53
CA GLU A 111 6.59 -3.81 -14.65
C GLU A 111 6.28 -2.37 -14.25
N VAL A 112 7.02 -1.85 -13.26
CA VAL A 112 6.66 -0.57 -12.64
C VAL A 112 7.87 0.17 -12.07
N TRP A 113 7.86 1.50 -12.18
CA TRP A 113 8.82 2.34 -11.47
C TRP A 113 8.50 2.40 -9.98
N THR A 114 9.53 2.22 -9.16
CA THR A 114 9.34 2.22 -7.71
C THR A 114 10.48 2.92 -6.95
N HIS A 115 10.09 3.56 -5.87
CA HIS A 115 10.90 4.29 -4.90
C HIS A 115 11.01 3.45 -3.62
N LEU A 116 12.22 3.01 -3.32
CA LEU A 116 12.50 2.01 -2.29
C LEU A 116 13.51 2.54 -1.27
N THR A 117 13.26 2.24 -0.01
CA THR A 117 14.17 2.49 1.11
C THR A 117 14.52 1.16 1.76
N LYS A 118 15.78 1.01 2.13
CA LYS A 118 16.33 -0.18 2.76
C LYS A 118 15.78 -0.31 4.19
N ARG A 119 15.28 -1.48 4.56
CA ARG A 119 14.84 -1.77 5.92
C ARG A 119 16.04 -1.92 6.85
N SER A 120 15.80 -1.71 8.15
CA SER A 120 16.75 -2.06 9.21
C SER A 120 17.17 -3.53 9.09
N GLY A 121 18.48 -3.78 9.02
CA GLY A 121 19.05 -5.11 8.73
C GLY A 121 19.53 -5.29 7.29
N GLY A 122 19.21 -4.39 6.36
CA GLY A 122 19.90 -4.28 5.06
C GLY A 122 19.57 -5.34 4.01
N VAL A 123 18.70 -6.31 4.29
CA VAL A 123 18.40 -7.43 3.37
C VAL A 123 17.18 -7.16 2.49
N THR A 124 16.22 -6.36 2.96
CA THR A 124 14.96 -6.08 2.25
C THR A 124 14.71 -4.59 2.12
N TYR A 125 13.87 -4.22 1.17
CA TYR A 125 13.40 -2.86 0.92
C TYR A 125 11.91 -2.73 1.23
N ALA A 126 11.44 -1.49 1.30
CA ALA A 126 10.02 -1.15 1.30
C ALA A 126 9.80 0.24 0.70
N THR A 127 8.55 0.51 0.32
CA THR A 127 8.11 1.84 -0.08
C THR A 127 7.95 2.74 1.14
N THR A 128 8.30 4.02 0.99
CA THR A 128 8.18 5.03 2.04
C THR A 128 6.81 5.70 2.09
N TRP A 129 6.12 5.78 0.95
CA TRP A 129 4.84 6.46 0.82
C TRP A 129 3.91 5.72 -0.14
N TRP A 130 2.62 6.04 -0.09
CA TRP A 130 1.60 5.38 -0.92
C TRP A 130 1.79 5.66 -2.42
N ASN A 131 2.37 6.81 -2.80
CA ASN A 131 2.66 7.17 -4.19
C ASN A 131 4.10 6.82 -4.62
N ALA A 132 4.82 6.00 -3.83
CA ALA A 132 6.19 5.57 -4.14
C ALA A 132 6.25 4.52 -5.27
N LYS A 133 5.10 4.02 -5.75
CA LYS A 133 4.99 3.17 -6.94
C LYS A 133 4.25 3.95 -8.01
N GLY A 134 4.86 4.06 -9.18
CA GLY A 134 4.27 4.73 -10.33
C GLY A 134 3.18 3.90 -11.00
N THR A 135 2.66 4.42 -12.11
CA THR A 135 1.77 3.67 -12.98
C THR A 135 2.54 2.50 -13.62
N PRO A 136 1.98 1.27 -13.65
CA PRO A 136 2.60 0.15 -14.33
C PRO A 136 2.83 0.45 -15.82
N ILE A 137 4.03 0.13 -16.31
CA ILE A 137 4.35 0.09 -17.75
C ILE A 137 3.77 -1.18 -18.37
N LYS A 138 3.74 -2.26 -17.58
CA LYS A 138 3.06 -3.51 -17.90
C LYS A 138 2.16 -3.90 -16.74
N GLU A 139 0.89 -4.14 -17.04
CA GLU A 139 -0.10 -4.59 -16.06
C GLU A 139 0.27 -5.95 -15.46
N PRO A 140 -0.11 -6.22 -14.19
CA PRO A 140 0.08 -7.52 -13.58
C PRO A 140 -0.73 -8.61 -14.28
N GLU A 141 -0.27 -9.85 -14.13
CA GLU A 141 -1.02 -11.01 -14.62
C GLU A 141 -2.22 -11.34 -13.76
N THR A 142 -2.15 -10.98 -12.47
CA THR A 142 -3.24 -11.10 -11.50
C THR A 142 -3.02 -10.10 -10.36
N THR A 143 -4.12 -9.60 -9.82
CA THR A 143 -4.13 -8.81 -8.58
C THR A 143 -4.39 -9.67 -7.34
N ASP A 144 -4.52 -10.99 -7.50
CA ASP A 144 -4.75 -11.93 -6.40
C ASP A 144 -3.42 -12.23 -5.70
N LEU A 145 -3.32 -11.80 -4.44
CA LEU A 145 -2.18 -12.10 -3.59
C LEU A 145 -2.34 -13.46 -2.91
N PRO A 146 -1.22 -14.18 -2.65
CA PRO A 146 -1.27 -15.50 -2.02
C PRO A 146 -1.87 -15.41 -0.61
N PRO A 147 -2.99 -16.12 -0.31
CA PRO A 147 -3.74 -15.90 0.93
C PRO A 147 -3.10 -16.54 2.18
N GLY A 148 -2.22 -17.53 2.01
CA GLY A 148 -1.68 -18.32 3.12
C GLY A 148 -0.16 -18.23 3.28
N ILE A 149 0.31 -18.37 4.52
CA ILE A 149 1.75 -18.39 4.84
C ILE A 149 2.46 -19.47 4.03
N GLY A 150 3.57 -19.11 3.38
CA GLY A 150 4.36 -19.99 2.54
C GLY A 150 3.82 -20.19 1.13
N GLN A 151 2.64 -19.65 0.80
CA GLN A 151 2.11 -19.66 -0.56
C GLN A 151 2.76 -18.56 -1.38
N THR A 152 3.06 -18.88 -2.65
CA THR A 152 3.73 -18.00 -3.59
C THR A 152 2.93 -17.90 -4.88
N SER A 153 2.65 -16.68 -5.32
CA SER A 153 2.20 -16.39 -6.67
C SER A 153 3.41 -15.91 -7.49
N ALA A 154 3.74 -16.62 -8.57
CA ALA A 154 4.83 -16.24 -9.46
C ALA A 154 4.28 -15.75 -10.80
N MET A 155 5.04 -14.90 -11.50
CA MET A 155 4.72 -14.54 -12.88
C MET A 155 4.76 -15.80 -13.74
N ARG A 156 3.81 -15.94 -14.66
CA ARG A 156 3.89 -16.96 -15.70
C ARG A 156 4.97 -16.51 -16.66
N GLY A 157 6.09 -17.21 -16.65
CA GLY A 157 7.21 -16.93 -17.55
C GLY A 157 6.72 -16.83 -19.00
N LYS A 158 7.33 -15.93 -19.77
CA LYS A 158 7.41 -16.12 -21.22
C LYS A 158 8.18 -17.44 -21.44
N PRO A 159 7.73 -18.32 -22.34
CA PRO A 159 8.47 -19.54 -22.70
C PRO A 159 9.89 -19.22 -23.17
#